data_AF-A0A8T3LKA8-F1
#
_entry.id   AF-A0A8T3LKA8-F1
#
_cell.length_a   1.000
_cell.length_b   1.000
_cell.length_c   1.000
_cell.angle_alpha   90.00
_cell.angle_beta   90.00
_cell.angle_gamma   90.00
#
_symmetry.space_group_name_H-M   'P 1'
#
loop_
_entity.id
_entity.type
_entity.pdbx_description
1 polymer ?
#
loop_
_entity_poly.entity_id
_entity_poly.type
_entity_poly.pdbx_seq_one_letter_code
_entity_poly.pdbx_strand_id
1 'polypeptide(L)'
;EGATVSSWTEKGDGSYVATLTTGGKTGELRVMPLFNGQPAATEAAQLTVIAGEMSSANSTLVADNKAPTVKTTTELTFTVKDAYGNPVTGLKPDAPVFSGAASTGSERPSAGSWTEKGNGVYVSTLTLGSAAGQLSVMPRVNGQNAVAQPLVLNVAGDASKAEIGDMTVKVNNQLANGQSANQITLTVVDSYGNPLQGQEV
;
A
#
# COMPACT_ATOMS: atom_id res chain seq x y z
N GLU A 1 10.24 -22.62 14.27
CA GLU A 1 10.36 -24.03 13.86
C GLU A 1 11.33 -24.17 12.70
N GLY A 2 12.11 -25.25 12.70
CA GLY A 2 13.02 -25.62 11.60
C GLY A 2 12.41 -26.71 10.73
N ALA A 3 13.07 -27.05 9.62
CA ALA A 3 12.64 -28.16 8.78
C ALA A 3 12.91 -29.52 9.46
N THR A 4 12.07 -30.51 9.21
CA THR A 4 12.22 -31.88 9.71
C THR A 4 12.20 -32.88 8.56
N VAL A 5 12.97 -33.96 8.69
CA VAL A 5 13.03 -35.05 7.69
C VAL A 5 12.53 -36.34 8.35
N SER A 6 11.65 -37.07 7.66
CA SER A 6 11.22 -38.40 8.12
C SER A 6 12.34 -39.44 8.04
N SER A 7 12.11 -40.64 8.56
CA SER A 7 12.96 -41.78 8.23
C SER A 7 12.92 -42.09 6.73
N TRP A 8 14.03 -42.63 6.20
CA TRP A 8 14.11 -43.13 4.83
C TRP A 8 13.30 -44.42 4.68
N THR A 9 12.62 -44.56 3.54
CA THR A 9 11.87 -45.76 3.14
C THR A 9 12.38 -46.24 1.78
N GLU A 10 12.77 -47.51 1.68
CA GLU A 10 13.16 -48.13 0.42
C GLU A 10 11.94 -48.31 -0.49
N LYS A 11 12.08 -47.99 -1.78
CA LYS A 11 11.00 -48.09 -2.79
C LYS A 11 11.23 -49.21 -3.80
N GLY A 12 12.33 -49.96 -3.67
CA GLY A 12 12.81 -50.93 -4.65
C GLY A 12 13.90 -50.35 -5.53
N ASP A 13 14.62 -51.22 -6.26
CA ASP A 13 15.69 -50.88 -7.20
C ASP A 13 16.82 -50.03 -6.59
N GLY A 14 17.05 -50.16 -5.27
CA GLY A 14 18.04 -49.37 -4.53
C GLY A 14 17.66 -47.91 -4.30
N SER A 15 16.40 -47.52 -4.55
CA SER A 15 15.91 -46.16 -4.32
C SER A 15 15.30 -45.98 -2.93
N TYR A 16 15.56 -44.81 -2.33
CA TYR A 16 15.08 -44.45 -0.99
C TYR A 16 14.36 -43.10 -1.05
N VAL A 17 13.27 -42.96 -0.29
CA VAL A 17 12.54 -41.70 -0.16
C VAL A 17 12.43 -41.28 1.31
N ALA A 18 12.49 -39.99 1.56
CA ALA A 18 12.11 -39.38 2.82
C ALA A 18 11.23 -38.15 2.53
N THR A 19 10.37 -37.81 3.48
CA THR A 19 9.55 -36.59 3.42
C THR A 19 10.23 -35.49 4.22
N LEU A 20 10.47 -34.35 3.56
CA LEU A 20 10.93 -33.13 4.19
C LEU A 20 9.72 -32.22 4.45
N THR A 21 9.52 -31.84 5.70
CA THR A 21 8.53 -30.84 6.10
C THR A 21 9.26 -29.57 6.48
N THR A 22 8.96 -28.46 5.79
CA THR A 22 9.59 -27.16 6.05
C THR A 22 8.97 -26.48 7.27
N GLY A 23 9.77 -25.69 7.99
CA GLY A 23 9.25 -24.79 9.03
C GLY A 23 8.67 -23.51 8.44
N GLY A 24 8.30 -22.56 9.30
CA GLY A 24 7.70 -21.27 8.90
C GLY A 24 8.69 -20.21 8.37
N LYS A 25 9.88 -20.58 7.88
CA LYS A 25 10.88 -19.63 7.34
C LYS A 25 11.19 -19.95 5.89
N THR A 26 11.32 -18.90 5.08
CA THR A 26 11.80 -19.01 3.71
C THR A 26 13.32 -19.09 3.62
N GLY A 27 13.81 -19.49 2.45
CA GLY A 27 15.23 -19.49 2.11
C GLY A 27 15.69 -20.80 1.49
N GLU A 28 16.99 -20.91 1.30
CA GLU A 28 17.61 -22.13 0.78
C GLU A 28 17.76 -23.19 1.86
N LEU A 29 17.38 -24.41 1.52
CA LEU A 29 17.58 -25.58 2.36
C LEU A 29 18.45 -26.58 1.62
N ARG A 30 19.53 -27.02 2.27
CA ARG A 30 20.44 -28.03 1.73
C ARG A 30 20.21 -29.36 2.42
N VAL A 31 20.04 -30.41 1.64
CA VAL A 31 19.78 -31.78 2.11
C VAL A 31 20.92 -32.67 1.65
N MET A 32 21.71 -33.17 2.60
CA MET A 32 22.79 -34.12 2.35
C MET A 32 22.41 -35.48 2.96
N PRO A 33 22.21 -36.54 2.17
CA PRO A 33 22.04 -37.87 2.72
C PRO A 33 23.33 -38.33 3.40
N LEU A 34 23.20 -39.02 4.54
CA LEU A 34 24.32 -39.66 5.23
C LEU A 34 24.15 -41.18 5.19
N PHE A 35 25.23 -41.91 4.91
CA PHE A 35 25.30 -43.36 5.03
C PHE A 35 26.41 -43.70 6.03
N ASN A 36 26.07 -44.43 7.11
CA ASN A 36 26.96 -44.67 8.24
C ASN A 36 27.60 -43.39 8.81
N GLY A 37 26.86 -42.29 8.82
CA GLY A 37 27.31 -40.99 9.33
C GLY A 37 28.21 -40.19 8.39
N GLN A 38 28.51 -40.70 7.19
CA GLN A 38 29.31 -40.01 6.17
C GLN A 38 28.41 -39.52 5.02
N PRO A 39 28.72 -38.37 4.37
CA PRO A 39 28.02 -37.92 3.18
C PRO A 39 27.92 -39.02 2.12
N ALA A 40 26.70 -39.35 1.72
CA ALA A 40 26.41 -40.40 0.74
C ALA A 40 26.28 -39.85 -0.69
N ALA A 41 26.38 -38.52 -0.86
CA ALA A 41 26.34 -37.83 -2.14
C ALA A 41 27.50 -36.84 -2.24
N THR A 42 27.93 -36.57 -3.47
CA THR A 42 29.01 -35.60 -3.77
C THR A 42 28.57 -34.16 -3.48
N GLU A 43 27.29 -33.85 -3.71
CA GLU A 43 26.72 -32.53 -3.47
C GLU A 43 25.37 -32.67 -2.74
N ALA A 44 25.07 -31.68 -1.89
CA ALA A 44 23.77 -31.61 -1.22
C ALA A 44 22.70 -31.17 -2.23
N ALA A 45 21.52 -31.81 -2.17
CA ALA A 45 20.36 -31.32 -2.89
C ALA A 45 19.94 -29.95 -2.32
N GLN A 46 19.63 -29.01 -3.19
CA GLN A 46 19.20 -27.66 -2.81
C GLN A 46 17.71 -27.50 -3.08
N LEU A 47 16.98 -27.06 -2.07
CA LEU A 47 15.57 -26.72 -2.15
C LEU A 47 15.40 -25.24 -1.81
N THR A 48 14.46 -24.57 -2.48
CA THR A 48 14.04 -23.23 -2.10
C THR A 48 12.71 -23.31 -1.37
N VAL A 49 12.68 -22.86 -0.13
CA VAL A 49 11.45 -22.70 0.65
C VAL A 49 10.92 -21.29 0.37
N ILE A 50 9.75 -21.23 -0.26
CA ILE A 50 9.05 -19.99 -0.59
C ILE A 50 8.00 -19.65 0.46
N ALA A 51 7.57 -18.39 0.50
CA ALA A 51 6.56 -17.94 1.45
C ALA A 51 5.22 -18.61 1.19
N GLY A 52 4.39 -18.70 2.23
CA GLY A 52 3.01 -19.15 2.11
C GLY A 52 2.10 -18.12 1.45
N GLU A 53 0.80 -18.34 1.56
CA GLU A 53 -0.20 -17.37 1.12
C GLU A 53 -0.07 -16.03 1.85
N MET A 54 -0.40 -14.95 1.14
CA MET A 54 -0.41 -13.60 1.71
C MET A 54 -1.34 -13.51 2.92
N SER A 55 -0.86 -12.86 3.96
CA SER A 55 -1.63 -12.43 5.13
C SER A 55 -1.86 -10.93 5.08
N SER A 56 -3.13 -10.52 4.99
CA SER A 56 -3.53 -9.11 5.08
C SER A 56 -3.22 -8.50 6.46
N ALA A 57 -3.15 -9.32 7.51
CA ALA A 57 -2.79 -8.88 8.85
C ALA A 57 -1.30 -8.52 8.99
N ASN A 58 -0.44 -9.17 8.20
CA ASN A 58 1.02 -8.95 8.24
C ASN A 58 1.55 -8.06 7.11
N SER A 59 0.70 -7.74 6.13
CA SER A 59 1.05 -6.90 4.98
C SER A 59 0.70 -5.42 5.25
N THR A 60 1.43 -4.51 4.63
CA THR A 60 1.29 -3.06 4.88
C THR A 60 1.33 -2.25 3.58
N LEU A 61 0.60 -1.13 3.56
CA LEU A 61 0.66 -0.14 2.49
C LEU A 61 1.02 1.22 3.08
N VAL A 62 2.01 1.89 2.48
CA VAL A 62 2.40 3.26 2.83
C VAL A 62 2.52 4.12 1.58
N ALA A 63 2.43 5.43 1.74
CA ALA A 63 2.76 6.42 0.72
C ALA A 63 3.96 7.26 1.18
N ASP A 64 4.77 7.71 0.22
CA ASP A 64 5.87 8.65 0.47
C ASP A 64 5.37 10.04 0.94
N ASN A 65 4.16 10.44 0.53
CA ASN A 65 3.50 11.67 0.94
C ASN A 65 2.09 11.39 1.48
N LYS A 66 1.86 11.70 2.77
CA LYS A 66 0.55 11.53 3.43
C LYS A 66 -0.43 12.70 3.24
N ALA A 67 0.07 13.84 2.79
CA ALA A 67 -0.71 15.03 2.49
C ALA A 67 -0.39 15.54 1.07
N PRO A 68 -0.63 14.72 0.02
CA PRO A 68 -0.38 15.15 -1.35
C PRO A 68 -1.40 16.21 -1.78
N THR A 69 -1.05 17.00 -2.78
CA THR A 69 -1.97 17.96 -3.39
C THR A 69 -2.77 17.26 -4.49
N VAL A 70 -3.97 17.75 -4.79
CA VAL A 70 -4.72 17.35 -5.99
C VAL A 70 -3.81 17.41 -7.23
N LYS A 71 -4.07 16.55 -8.21
CA LYS A 71 -3.32 16.47 -9.49
C LYS A 71 -1.83 16.14 -9.41
N THR A 72 -1.25 15.94 -8.23
CA THR A 72 0.13 15.44 -8.11
C THR A 72 0.17 13.92 -8.10
N THR A 73 1.38 13.36 -7.98
CA THR A 73 1.60 11.94 -7.75
C THR A 73 2.23 11.69 -6.39
N THR A 74 2.10 10.46 -5.89
CA THR A 74 2.75 9.93 -4.69
C THR A 74 3.11 8.48 -4.92
N GLU A 75 4.27 8.02 -4.45
CA GLU A 75 4.65 6.62 -4.55
C GLU A 75 3.98 5.80 -3.44
N LEU A 76 3.30 4.73 -3.83
CA LEU A 76 2.79 3.70 -2.94
C LEU A 76 3.82 2.58 -2.79
N THR A 77 4.12 2.20 -1.56
CA THR A 77 4.93 1.02 -1.23
C THR A 77 4.06 0.00 -0.49
N PHE A 78 3.79 -1.13 -1.15
CA PHE A 78 3.05 -2.26 -0.62
C PHE A 78 4.03 -3.37 -0.22
N THR A 79 4.13 -3.68 1.07
CA THR A 79 4.97 -4.77 1.59
C THR A 79 4.09 -5.95 1.93
N VAL A 80 4.33 -7.09 1.27
CA VAL A 80 3.49 -8.27 1.37
C VAL A 80 4.18 -9.36 2.17
N LYS A 81 3.48 -9.90 3.16
CA LYS A 81 3.97 -10.99 4.01
C LYS A 81 2.94 -12.09 4.18
N ASP A 82 3.41 -13.31 4.38
CA ASP A 82 2.58 -14.45 4.79
C ASP A 82 2.25 -14.39 6.29
N ALA A 83 1.51 -15.39 6.78
CA ALA A 83 1.13 -15.50 8.20
C ALA A 83 2.33 -15.64 9.16
N TYR A 84 3.47 -16.10 8.67
CA TYR A 84 4.70 -16.29 9.44
C TYR A 84 5.66 -15.09 9.33
N GLY A 85 5.26 -14.05 8.59
CA GLY A 85 6.05 -12.83 8.40
C GLY A 85 7.08 -12.94 7.28
N ASN A 86 7.04 -14.00 6.46
CA ASN A 86 7.92 -14.15 5.32
C ASN A 86 7.46 -13.26 4.16
N PRO A 87 8.39 -12.65 3.40
CA PRO A 87 8.07 -11.83 2.24
C PRO A 87 7.47 -12.68 1.11
N VAL A 88 6.32 -12.27 0.58
CA VAL A 88 5.68 -12.97 -0.55
C VAL A 88 6.09 -12.28 -1.84
N THR A 89 6.83 -12.99 -2.69
CA THR A 89 7.35 -12.51 -3.98
C THR A 89 6.53 -13.07 -5.16
N GLY A 90 6.68 -12.49 -6.35
CA GLY A 90 6.06 -12.96 -7.58
C GLY A 90 4.55 -12.72 -7.71
N LEU A 91 3.94 -11.97 -6.79
CA LEU A 91 2.52 -11.60 -6.86
C LEU A 91 2.27 -10.61 -8.01
N LYS A 92 1.02 -10.61 -8.47
CA LYS A 92 0.45 -9.61 -9.38
C LYS A 92 -0.70 -8.90 -8.67
N PRO A 93 -0.43 -7.88 -7.84
CA PRO A 93 -1.50 -7.16 -7.15
C PRO A 93 -2.42 -6.46 -8.15
N ASP A 94 -3.70 -6.39 -7.82
CA ASP A 94 -4.71 -5.70 -8.64
C ASP A 94 -4.59 -4.18 -8.46
N ALA A 95 -5.35 -3.43 -9.26
CA ALA A 95 -5.53 -2.01 -9.01
C ALA A 95 -6.16 -1.78 -7.61
N PRO A 96 -5.65 -0.82 -6.82
CA PRO A 96 -6.23 -0.49 -5.54
C PRO A 96 -7.64 0.10 -5.69
N VAL A 97 -8.46 -0.12 -4.67
CA VAL A 97 -9.79 0.49 -4.56
C VAL A 97 -9.69 1.80 -3.79
N PHE A 98 -10.27 2.86 -4.33
CA PHE A 98 -10.30 4.20 -3.74
C PHE A 98 -11.67 4.52 -3.16
N SER A 99 -11.68 5.24 -2.03
CA SER A 99 -12.90 5.79 -1.43
C SER A 99 -12.60 7.06 -0.63
N GLY A 100 -13.64 7.77 -0.17
CA GLY A 100 -13.52 9.05 0.54
C GLY A 100 -13.77 10.27 -0.35
N ALA A 101 -13.77 11.48 0.24
CA ALA A 101 -14.11 12.71 -0.46
C ALA A 101 -13.22 12.98 -1.68
N ALA A 102 -11.92 12.70 -1.57
CA ALA A 102 -10.99 12.90 -2.69
C ALA A 102 -11.19 11.91 -3.86
N SER A 103 -12.07 10.90 -3.71
CA SER A 103 -12.43 9.96 -4.78
C SER A 103 -13.65 10.39 -5.61
N THR A 104 -14.32 11.49 -5.24
CA THR A 104 -15.59 11.91 -5.87
C THR A 104 -15.45 13.07 -6.84
N GLY A 105 -14.23 13.53 -7.11
CA GLY A 105 -13.97 14.61 -8.07
C GLY A 105 -14.34 14.25 -9.51
N SER A 106 -14.40 15.28 -10.36
CA SER A 106 -14.57 15.12 -11.82
C SER A 106 -13.50 14.23 -12.44
N GLU A 107 -12.29 14.27 -11.87
CA GLU A 107 -11.19 13.39 -12.19
C GLU A 107 -10.89 12.52 -10.97
N ARG A 108 -10.94 11.21 -11.16
CA ARG A 108 -10.75 10.24 -10.07
C ARG A 108 -9.28 9.87 -9.88
N PRO A 109 -8.87 9.54 -8.65
CA PRO A 109 -7.54 8.99 -8.41
C PRO A 109 -7.35 7.66 -9.16
N SER A 110 -6.11 7.40 -9.57
CA SER A 110 -5.71 6.19 -10.28
C SER A 110 -4.33 5.74 -9.84
N ALA A 111 -4.05 4.44 -9.86
CA ALA A 111 -2.70 3.93 -9.64
C ALA A 111 -2.17 3.26 -10.91
N GLY A 112 -0.85 3.34 -11.10
CA GLY A 112 -0.15 2.57 -12.12
C GLY A 112 -0.04 1.08 -11.78
N SER A 113 0.55 0.31 -12.68
CA SER A 113 0.87 -1.10 -12.44
C SER A 113 1.86 -1.25 -11.28
N TRP A 114 1.65 -2.28 -10.46
CA TRP A 114 2.60 -2.64 -9.41
C TRP A 114 3.88 -3.25 -10.00
N THR A 115 5.03 -2.80 -9.50
CA THR A 115 6.35 -3.35 -9.81
C THR A 115 6.98 -3.90 -8.56
N GLU A 116 7.35 -5.18 -8.55
CA GLU A 116 8.11 -5.76 -7.45
C GLU A 116 9.55 -5.24 -7.46
N LYS A 117 10.00 -4.68 -6.33
CA LYS A 117 11.39 -4.25 -6.09
C LYS A 117 12.23 -5.34 -5.44
N GLY A 118 11.58 -6.42 -5.00
CA GLY A 118 12.19 -7.59 -4.36
C GLY A 118 11.75 -7.72 -2.91
N ASN A 119 11.97 -8.91 -2.35
CA ASN A 119 11.66 -9.20 -0.95
C ASN A 119 10.21 -8.88 -0.56
N GLY A 120 9.26 -9.13 -1.46
CA GLY A 120 7.83 -8.89 -1.25
C GLY A 120 7.43 -7.41 -1.18
N VAL A 121 8.30 -6.51 -1.65
CA VAL A 121 8.02 -5.08 -1.76
C VAL A 121 7.58 -4.75 -3.18
N TYR A 122 6.39 -4.18 -3.32
CA TYR A 122 5.78 -3.75 -4.56
C TYR A 122 5.57 -2.24 -4.53
N VAL A 123 5.91 -1.55 -5.62
CA VAL A 123 5.69 -0.10 -5.74
C VAL A 123 4.73 0.22 -6.88
N SER A 124 3.95 1.28 -6.71
CA SER A 124 3.09 1.84 -7.75
C SER A 124 2.98 3.35 -7.58
N THR A 125 2.84 4.09 -8.68
CA THR A 125 2.55 5.53 -8.63
C THR A 125 1.05 5.73 -8.47
N LEU A 126 0.63 6.42 -7.42
CA LEU A 126 -0.71 6.97 -7.26
C LEU A 126 -0.77 8.38 -7.87
N THR A 127 -1.69 8.59 -8.79
CA THR A 127 -2.05 9.91 -9.35
C THR A 127 -3.32 10.39 -8.67
N LEU A 128 -3.27 11.59 -8.08
CA LEU A 128 -4.39 12.18 -7.37
C LEU A 128 -5.38 12.81 -8.35
N GLY A 129 -6.67 12.73 -7.99
CA GLY A 129 -7.78 13.32 -8.72
C GLY A 129 -7.88 14.84 -8.52
N SER A 130 -9.04 15.38 -8.88
CA SER A 130 -9.34 16.82 -8.76
C SER A 130 -10.00 17.23 -7.45
N ALA A 131 -10.45 16.28 -6.61
CA ALA A 131 -11.07 16.57 -5.32
C ALA A 131 -10.09 16.45 -4.15
N ALA A 132 -10.12 17.42 -3.25
CA ALA A 132 -9.41 17.41 -1.97
C ALA A 132 -10.19 16.64 -0.89
N GLY A 133 -9.54 16.42 0.25
CA GLY A 133 -10.09 15.73 1.41
C GLY A 133 -9.53 14.32 1.60
N GLN A 134 -10.22 13.51 2.40
CA GLN A 134 -9.73 12.19 2.76
C GLN A 134 -9.79 11.23 1.55
N LEU A 135 -8.68 10.54 1.28
CA LEU A 135 -8.59 9.44 0.33
C LEU A 135 -8.19 8.15 1.08
N SER A 136 -9.04 7.14 1.02
CA SER A 136 -8.69 5.79 1.48
C SER A 136 -8.25 4.93 0.28
N VAL A 137 -7.08 4.30 0.40
CA VAL A 137 -6.45 3.45 -0.61
C VAL A 137 -6.38 2.02 -0.05
N MET A 138 -7.11 1.10 -0.68
CA MET A 138 -7.13 -0.31 -0.30
C MET A 138 -6.44 -1.14 -1.39
N PRO A 139 -5.23 -1.69 -1.16
CA PRO A 139 -4.58 -2.59 -2.10
C PRO A 139 -5.36 -3.91 -2.18
N ARG A 140 -5.33 -4.53 -3.36
CA ARG A 140 -6.09 -5.75 -3.67
C ARG A 140 -5.17 -6.80 -4.27
N VAL A 141 -5.41 -8.07 -3.93
CA VAL A 141 -4.79 -9.22 -4.58
C VAL A 141 -5.88 -10.26 -4.79
N ASN A 142 -6.06 -10.71 -6.04
CA ASN A 142 -7.11 -11.64 -6.44
C ASN A 142 -8.51 -11.19 -5.97
N GLY A 143 -8.79 -9.88 -6.05
CA GLY A 143 -10.05 -9.25 -5.64
C GLY A 143 -10.24 -9.08 -4.13
N GLN A 144 -9.35 -9.60 -3.28
CA GLN A 144 -9.45 -9.51 -1.81
C GLN A 144 -8.66 -8.32 -1.24
N ASN A 145 -9.08 -7.81 -0.08
CA ASN A 145 -8.32 -6.79 0.65
C ASN A 145 -6.94 -7.35 1.04
N ALA A 146 -5.89 -6.64 0.64
CA ALA A 146 -4.52 -7.11 0.82
C ALA A 146 -3.83 -6.58 2.09
N VAL A 147 -4.52 -5.73 2.86
CA VAL A 147 -4.11 -5.21 4.16
C VAL A 147 -5.30 -5.15 5.11
N ALA A 148 -5.06 -5.17 6.42
CA ALA A 148 -6.11 -5.14 7.43
C ALA A 148 -6.90 -3.81 7.46
N GLN A 149 -6.22 -2.70 7.20
CA GLN A 149 -6.81 -1.35 7.19
C GLN A 149 -6.30 -0.57 5.98
N PRO A 150 -7.15 0.24 5.32
CA PRO A 150 -6.70 1.04 4.17
C PRO A 150 -5.66 2.08 4.60
N LEU A 151 -4.79 2.45 3.67
CA LEU A 151 -3.98 3.65 3.81
C LEU A 151 -4.89 4.87 3.66
N VAL A 152 -4.80 5.83 4.58
CA VAL A 152 -5.56 7.08 4.53
C VAL A 152 -4.62 8.24 4.25
N LEU A 153 -4.95 9.04 3.23
CA LEU A 153 -4.26 10.28 2.85
C LEU A 153 -5.20 11.47 3.03
N ASN A 154 -4.63 12.62 3.39
CA ASN A 154 -5.36 13.89 3.45
C ASN A 154 -4.96 14.74 2.25
N VAL A 155 -5.71 14.62 1.15
CA VAL A 155 -5.40 15.32 -0.11
C VAL A 155 -5.72 16.80 0.05
N ALA A 156 -4.74 17.68 -0.19
CA ALA A 156 -4.90 19.13 -0.13
C ALA A 156 -5.36 19.71 -1.48
N GLY A 157 -6.12 20.80 -1.45
CA GLY A 157 -6.36 21.61 -2.65
C GLY A 157 -5.10 22.32 -3.14
N ASP A 158 -5.10 22.78 -4.39
CA ASP A 158 -3.96 23.44 -5.01
C ASP A 158 -3.91 24.94 -4.67
N ALA A 159 -3.19 25.30 -3.61
CA ALA A 159 -3.04 26.68 -3.18
C ALA A 159 -2.32 27.58 -4.20
N SER A 160 -1.56 27.02 -5.15
CA SER A 160 -0.91 27.81 -6.20
C SER A 160 -1.90 28.37 -7.24
N LYS A 161 -3.13 27.84 -7.24
CA LYS A 161 -4.24 28.24 -8.11
C LYS A 161 -5.42 28.78 -7.30
N ALA A 162 -5.12 29.43 -6.18
CA ALA A 162 -6.13 30.02 -5.31
C ALA A 162 -6.93 31.12 -6.04
N GLU A 163 -8.24 31.07 -5.90
CA GLU A 163 -9.18 32.08 -6.40
C GLU A 163 -10.32 32.30 -5.40
N ILE A 164 -11.01 33.44 -5.50
CA ILE A 164 -12.20 33.71 -4.69
C ILE A 164 -13.37 32.96 -5.33
N GLY A 165 -13.84 31.91 -4.68
CA GLY A 165 -14.97 31.11 -5.15
C GLY A 165 -16.32 31.75 -4.82
N ASP A 166 -16.45 32.35 -3.64
CA ASP A 166 -17.65 33.06 -3.21
C ASP A 166 -17.30 34.25 -2.30
N MET A 167 -18.10 35.31 -2.35
CA MET A 167 -17.97 36.50 -1.51
C MET A 167 -19.35 37.05 -1.16
N THR A 168 -19.64 37.13 0.14
CA THR A 168 -20.96 37.50 0.65
C THR A 168 -20.86 38.52 1.77
N VAL A 169 -21.82 39.46 1.81
CA VAL A 169 -21.95 40.38 2.95
C VAL A 169 -22.64 39.63 4.09
N LYS A 170 -21.95 39.49 5.22
CA LYS A 170 -22.46 38.82 6.43
C LYS A 170 -23.20 39.78 7.35
N VAL A 171 -22.69 41.01 7.49
CA VAL A 171 -23.33 42.08 8.28
C VAL A 171 -23.34 43.34 7.42
N ASN A 172 -24.53 43.89 7.20
CA ASN A 172 -24.73 45.09 6.40
C ASN A 172 -25.47 46.18 7.20
N ASN A 173 -25.53 47.39 6.63
CA ASN A 173 -26.31 48.53 7.10
C ASN A 173 -25.98 48.96 8.55
N GLN A 174 -24.73 48.78 8.96
CA GLN A 174 -24.27 49.30 10.24
C GLN A 174 -24.10 50.83 10.22
N LEU A 175 -24.25 51.44 11.39
CA LEU A 175 -24.15 52.89 11.58
C LEU A 175 -22.77 53.43 11.17
N ALA A 176 -22.76 54.57 10.49
CA ALA A 176 -21.54 55.30 10.13
C ALA A 176 -20.99 56.13 11.32
N ASN A 177 -20.75 55.48 12.47
CA ASN A 177 -20.34 56.12 13.73
C ASN A 177 -18.88 55.82 14.13
N GLY A 178 -18.10 55.17 13.27
CA GLY A 178 -16.71 54.77 13.57
C GLY A 178 -16.58 53.65 14.61
N GLN A 179 -17.68 53.04 15.06
CA GLN A 179 -17.71 51.94 16.03
C GLN A 179 -18.41 50.69 15.49
N SER A 180 -19.49 50.86 14.72
CA SER A 180 -20.25 49.75 14.15
C SER A 180 -19.56 49.22 12.88
N ALA A 181 -19.52 47.90 12.72
CA ALA A 181 -18.75 47.24 11.66
C ALA A 181 -19.64 46.39 10.73
N ASN A 182 -19.63 46.71 9.44
CA ASN A 182 -20.10 45.77 8.43
C ASN A 182 -19.10 44.62 8.29
N GLN A 183 -19.56 43.44 7.89
CA GLN A 183 -18.72 42.25 7.73
C GLN A 183 -18.97 41.61 6.38
N ILE A 184 -17.88 41.22 5.73
CA ILE A 184 -17.89 40.44 4.49
C ILE A 184 -17.23 39.11 4.81
N THR A 185 -17.67 38.04 4.16
CA THR A 185 -17.05 36.72 4.20
C THR A 185 -16.74 36.30 2.78
N LEU A 186 -15.60 35.64 2.59
CA LEU A 186 -15.22 35.05 1.31
C LEU A 186 -14.77 33.61 1.52
N THR A 187 -14.87 32.81 0.47
CA THR A 187 -14.32 31.46 0.42
C THR A 187 -13.25 31.42 -0.67
N VAL A 188 -12.04 31.04 -0.30
CA VAL A 188 -10.95 30.80 -1.24
C VAL A 188 -11.00 29.33 -1.66
N VAL A 189 -10.97 29.09 -2.96
CA VAL A 189 -10.93 27.76 -3.56
C VAL A 189 -9.74 27.62 -4.50
N ASP A 190 -9.36 26.41 -4.86
CA ASP A 190 -8.51 26.19 -6.03
C ASP A 190 -9.34 26.16 -7.33
N SER A 191 -8.66 26.02 -8.48
CA SER A 191 -9.29 25.93 -9.80
C SER A 191 -10.26 24.74 -10.00
N TYR A 192 -10.35 23.83 -9.03
CA TYR A 192 -11.26 22.69 -9.03
C TYR A 192 -12.42 22.87 -8.02
N GLY A 193 -12.49 24.03 -7.35
CA GLY A 193 -13.50 24.33 -6.35
C GLY A 193 -13.20 23.74 -4.96
N ASN A 194 -11.98 23.23 -4.71
CA ASN A 194 -11.62 22.73 -3.40
C ASN A 194 -11.36 23.90 -2.43
N PRO A 195 -12.00 23.95 -1.25
CA PRO A 195 -11.75 25.03 -0.30
C PRO A 195 -10.32 24.97 0.24
N LEU A 196 -9.66 26.13 0.27
CA LEU A 196 -8.29 26.31 0.74
C LEU A 196 -8.29 26.94 2.14
N GLN A 197 -7.51 26.35 3.05
CA GLN A 197 -7.34 26.87 4.41
C GLN A 197 -6.05 27.70 4.52
N GLY A 198 -6.03 28.65 5.47
CA GLY A 198 -4.82 29.41 5.82
C GLY A 198 -4.33 30.37 4.74
N GLN A 199 -5.16 30.72 3.76
CA GLN A 199 -4.81 31.68 2.72
C GLN A 199 -4.86 33.11 3.28
N GLU A 200 -3.85 33.92 2.94
CA GLU A 200 -3.87 35.37 3.18
C GLU A 200 -4.60 36.04 2.00
N VAL A 201 -5.58 36.89 2.30
CA VAL A 201 -6.51 37.49 1.32
C VAL A 201 -6.62 39.00 1.54
#